data_AF-A0A1V5VF05-F1
#
_entry.id   AF-A0A1V5VF05-F1
#
_cell.length_a   1.000
_cell.length_b   1.000
_cell.length_c   1.000
_cell.angle_alpha   90.00
_cell.angle_beta   90.00
_cell.angle_gamma   90.00
#
_symmetry.space_group_name_H-M   'P 1'
#
loop_
_entity.id
_entity.type
_entity.pdbx_description
1 polymer ?
#
loop_
_entity_poly.entity_id
_entity_poly.type
_entity_poly.pdbx_seq_one_letter_code
_entity_poly.pdbx_strand_id
1 'polypeptide(L)'
;MKKENKYTEVINITEARDNLPKLVSSLGTVGGIIITRDYSPVAVLKKYDKSFRSTVRKRLPALMVLGARPCIRDVALKTIKNINNIPAGLFSKIIFIYGDKTRKYRGSFTAKDVRTVYSNKSKLPIITSVKSALTALSADDPCFMVTFLSAPIESKKIVLMADFAGRFRGNILIGKILGEPVHPVVFPGKYKKIFIGIRKELGIPYIIKKFKNNVKYVDID
;
A
#
# COMPACT_ATOMS: atom_id res chain seq x y z
N MET A 1 0.03 -24.10 -17.29
CA MET A 1 0.10 -22.64 -17.54
C MET A 1 0.29 -21.90 -16.23
N LYS A 2 1.40 -21.17 -16.02
CA LYS A 2 1.55 -20.28 -14.86
C LYS A 2 0.55 -19.13 -15.02
N LYS A 3 -0.41 -18.99 -14.09
CA LYS A 3 -1.21 -17.75 -14.00
C LYS A 3 -0.24 -16.62 -13.66
N GLU A 4 0.06 -15.75 -14.63
CA GLU A 4 0.73 -14.50 -14.32
C GLU A 4 -0.17 -13.73 -13.35
N ASN A 5 0.36 -13.44 -12.15
CA ASN A 5 -0.35 -12.58 -11.21
C ASN A 5 -0.37 -11.17 -11.79
N LYS A 6 -1.51 -10.82 -12.35
CA LYS A 6 -1.74 -9.51 -12.93
C LYS A 6 -1.98 -8.50 -11.81
N TYR A 7 -1.07 -7.54 -11.67
CA TYR A 7 -1.24 -6.40 -10.77
C TYR A 7 -2.01 -5.26 -11.47
N THR A 8 -2.59 -4.37 -10.69
CA THR A 8 -3.20 -3.13 -11.17
C THR A 8 -2.21 -1.99 -11.06
N GLU A 9 -2.01 -1.21 -12.10
CA GLU A 9 -1.18 0.01 -12.04
C GLU A 9 -2.02 1.21 -11.59
N VAL A 10 -1.43 2.11 -10.80
CA VAL A 10 -2.08 3.36 -10.39
C VAL A 10 -1.24 4.54 -10.88
N ILE A 11 -1.85 5.38 -11.71
CA ILE A 11 -1.18 6.47 -12.41
C ILE A 11 -1.91 7.80 -12.21
N ASN A 12 -1.18 8.91 -12.34
CA ASN A 12 -1.79 10.24 -12.31
C ASN A 12 -2.41 10.58 -13.67
N ILE A 13 -3.49 11.38 -13.68
CA ILE A 13 -4.20 11.78 -14.89
C ILE A 13 -3.32 12.48 -15.92
N THR A 14 -2.34 13.28 -15.48
CA THR A 14 -1.39 13.95 -16.40
C THR A 14 -0.55 12.93 -17.15
N GLU A 15 0.04 11.97 -16.41
CA GLU A 15 0.82 10.88 -17.02
C GLU A 15 -0.07 9.98 -17.91
N ALA A 16 -1.31 9.76 -17.52
CA ALA A 16 -2.29 8.99 -18.27
C ALA A 16 -2.63 9.64 -19.62
N ARG A 17 -2.86 10.96 -19.61
CA ARG A 17 -3.20 11.73 -20.81
C ARG A 17 -2.08 11.65 -21.84
N ASP A 18 -0.84 11.77 -21.40
CA ASP A 18 0.32 11.81 -22.29
C ASP A 18 0.70 10.43 -22.85
N ASN A 19 0.22 9.33 -22.23
CA ASN A 19 0.59 7.96 -22.60
C ASN A 19 -0.60 7.04 -22.87
N LEU A 20 -1.80 7.58 -23.09
CA LEU A 20 -3.04 6.79 -23.16
C LEU A 20 -2.97 5.59 -24.14
N PRO A 21 -2.46 5.73 -25.38
CA PRO A 21 -2.36 4.58 -26.29
C PRO A 21 -1.49 3.44 -25.73
N LYS A 22 -0.33 3.77 -25.13
CA LYS A 22 0.57 2.78 -24.53
C LYS A 22 -0.08 2.06 -23.34
N LEU A 23 -0.86 2.79 -22.55
CA LEU A 23 -1.60 2.25 -21.42
C LEU A 23 -2.71 1.29 -21.86
N VAL A 24 -3.40 1.58 -22.95
CA VAL A 24 -4.39 0.65 -23.52
C VAL A 24 -3.71 -0.63 -24.00
N SER A 25 -2.56 -0.52 -24.69
CA SER A 25 -1.78 -1.69 -25.11
C SER A 25 -1.27 -2.54 -23.94
N SER A 26 -0.95 -1.93 -22.79
CA SER A 26 -0.43 -2.64 -21.62
C SER A 26 -1.50 -3.43 -20.85
N LEU A 27 -2.80 -3.22 -21.09
CA LEU A 27 -3.88 -4.00 -20.46
C LEU A 27 -3.81 -5.51 -20.76
N GLY A 28 -2.99 -5.93 -21.73
CA GLY A 28 -2.65 -7.34 -21.94
C GLY A 28 -1.80 -7.94 -20.81
N THR A 29 -0.87 -7.15 -20.27
CA THR A 29 0.15 -7.56 -19.31
C THR A 29 -0.22 -7.20 -17.87
N VAL A 30 -0.95 -6.10 -17.66
CA VAL A 30 -1.48 -5.69 -16.35
C VAL A 30 -2.96 -6.05 -16.20
N GLY A 31 -3.44 -6.16 -14.95
CA GLY A 31 -4.82 -6.53 -14.64
C GLY A 31 -5.82 -5.38 -14.83
N GLY A 32 -5.31 -4.15 -14.81
CA GLY A 32 -6.06 -2.92 -14.98
C GLY A 32 -5.20 -1.71 -14.63
N ILE A 33 -5.72 -0.51 -14.89
CA ILE A 33 -5.06 0.76 -14.61
C ILE A 33 -6.07 1.68 -13.92
N ILE A 34 -5.72 2.18 -12.74
CA ILE A 34 -6.49 3.18 -12.01
C ILE A 34 -5.87 4.55 -12.31
N ILE A 35 -6.66 5.44 -12.89
CA ILE A 35 -6.27 6.83 -13.14
C ILE A 35 -6.72 7.69 -11.97
N THR A 36 -5.82 8.52 -11.47
CA THR A 36 -6.06 9.37 -10.29
C THR A 36 -5.85 10.85 -10.60
N ARG A 37 -6.65 11.73 -10.01
CA ARG A 37 -6.48 13.20 -10.01
C ARG A 37 -6.52 13.66 -8.56
N ASP A 38 -5.58 14.51 -8.16
CA ASP A 38 -5.51 15.07 -6.79
C ASP A 38 -5.67 14.02 -5.69
N TYR A 39 -4.94 12.91 -5.84
CA TYR A 39 -4.94 11.79 -4.90
C TYR A 39 -6.27 11.01 -4.78
N SER A 40 -7.17 11.18 -5.73
CA SER A 40 -8.46 10.48 -5.80
C SER A 40 -8.62 9.71 -7.11
N PRO A 41 -9.15 8.48 -7.11
CA PRO A 41 -9.43 7.73 -8.33
C PRO A 41 -10.53 8.43 -9.14
N VAL A 42 -10.32 8.60 -10.44
CA VAL A 42 -11.26 9.25 -11.36
C VAL A 42 -11.70 8.36 -12.52
N ALA A 43 -10.89 7.37 -12.89
CA ALA A 43 -11.24 6.40 -13.93
C ALA A 43 -10.52 5.08 -13.70
N VAL A 44 -11.06 4.01 -14.28
CA VAL A 44 -10.42 2.69 -14.30
C VAL A 44 -10.44 2.17 -15.74
N LEU A 45 -9.26 1.94 -16.30
CA LEU A 45 -9.08 1.23 -17.56
C LEU A 45 -8.91 -0.25 -17.25
N LYS A 46 -9.79 -1.09 -17.79
CA LYS A 46 -9.74 -2.54 -17.66
C LYS A 46 -10.18 -3.17 -18.98
N LYS A 47 -9.73 -4.39 -19.26
CA LYS A 47 -10.35 -5.18 -20.33
C LYS A 47 -11.81 -5.40 -19.99
N TYR A 48 -12.68 -5.29 -20.99
CA TYR A 48 -14.10 -5.53 -20.81
C TYR A 48 -14.31 -6.96 -20.33
N ASP A 49 -14.99 -7.10 -19.20
CA ASP A 49 -15.34 -8.38 -18.59
C ASP A 49 -16.82 -8.32 -18.20
N LYS A 50 -17.61 -9.23 -18.76
CA LYS A 50 -19.07 -9.32 -18.55
C LYS A 50 -19.44 -9.76 -17.13
N SER A 51 -18.48 -10.23 -16.33
CA SER A 51 -18.72 -10.79 -14.99
C SER A 51 -18.73 -9.78 -13.84
N PHE A 52 -18.93 -8.47 -14.11
CA PHE A 52 -18.84 -7.42 -13.09
C PHE A 52 -20.01 -7.43 -12.10
N ARG A 53 -19.97 -8.36 -11.14
CA ARG A 53 -20.82 -8.34 -9.95
C ARG A 53 -20.14 -7.52 -8.85
N SER A 54 -20.78 -6.43 -8.43
CA SER A 54 -20.39 -5.69 -7.23
C SER A 54 -20.64 -6.57 -6.01
N THR A 55 -19.62 -7.29 -5.57
CA THR A 55 -19.67 -8.00 -4.30
C THR A 55 -19.54 -6.98 -3.18
N VAL A 56 -20.45 -7.06 -2.20
CA VAL A 56 -20.34 -6.29 -0.95
C VAL A 56 -19.02 -6.69 -0.29
N ARG A 57 -18.05 -5.78 -0.30
CA ARG A 57 -16.71 -6.06 0.23
C ARG A 57 -16.74 -5.88 1.75
N LYS A 58 -16.24 -6.88 2.49
CA LYS A 58 -15.87 -6.70 3.90
C LYS A 58 -14.91 -5.50 3.99
N ARG A 59 -15.15 -4.61 4.95
CA ARG A 59 -14.26 -3.47 5.26
C ARG A 59 -12.97 -3.99 5.88
N LEU A 60 -11.99 -4.28 5.03
CA LEU A 60 -10.68 -4.80 5.42
C LEU A 60 -9.62 -3.70 5.28
N PRO A 61 -8.56 -3.71 6.12
CA PRO A 61 -7.44 -2.78 5.97
C PRO A 61 -6.77 -2.91 4.60
N ALA A 62 -6.11 -1.84 4.16
CA ALA A 62 -5.16 -1.89 3.05
C ALA A 62 -3.72 -1.99 3.59
N LEU A 63 -2.86 -2.81 2.97
CA LEU A 63 -1.44 -2.89 3.30
C LEU A 63 -0.62 -2.09 2.29
N MET A 64 0.19 -1.14 2.76
CA MET A 64 1.13 -0.37 1.95
C MET A 64 2.55 -0.88 2.18
N VAL A 65 3.23 -1.23 1.09
CA VAL A 65 4.60 -1.74 1.08
C VAL A 65 5.49 -0.70 0.42
N LEU A 66 6.22 0.07 1.22
CA LEU A 66 7.06 1.16 0.76
C LEU A 66 8.40 0.62 0.23
N GLY A 67 8.56 0.62 -1.09
CA GLY A 67 9.76 0.19 -1.80
C GLY A 67 10.32 1.23 -2.76
N ALA A 68 9.97 2.51 -2.64
CA ALA A 68 10.44 3.56 -3.56
C ALA A 68 11.95 3.88 -3.46
N ARG A 69 12.61 3.37 -2.43
CA ARG A 69 14.07 3.50 -2.21
C ARG A 69 14.80 2.20 -2.57
N PRO A 70 16.11 2.28 -2.89
CA PRO A 70 16.91 1.09 -3.11
C PRO A 70 16.82 0.13 -1.90
N CYS A 71 16.71 -1.16 -2.20
CA CYS A 71 16.64 -2.21 -1.19
C CYS A 71 17.54 -3.36 -1.62
N ILE A 72 18.25 -3.97 -0.67
CA ILE A 72 19.03 -5.18 -0.90
C ILE A 72 18.07 -6.29 -1.35
N ARG A 73 18.51 -7.08 -2.34
CA ARG A 73 17.66 -8.08 -3.00
C ARG A 73 17.08 -9.08 -2.01
N ASP A 74 17.90 -9.65 -1.16
CA ASP A 74 17.47 -10.73 -0.26
C ASP A 74 16.50 -10.21 0.81
N VAL A 75 16.73 -8.99 1.29
CA VAL A 75 15.81 -8.28 2.19
C VAL A 75 14.45 -8.05 1.51
N ALA A 76 14.45 -7.55 0.27
CA ALA A 76 13.21 -7.33 -0.48
C ALA A 76 12.44 -8.65 -0.70
N LEU A 77 13.15 -9.71 -1.11
CA LEU A 77 12.54 -11.02 -1.34
C LEU A 77 12.02 -11.66 -0.05
N LYS A 78 12.72 -11.49 1.07
CA LYS A 78 12.24 -11.93 2.40
C LYS A 78 10.95 -11.21 2.78
N THR A 79 10.89 -9.88 2.60
CA THR A 79 9.67 -9.11 2.85
C THR A 79 8.51 -9.56 1.95
N ILE A 80 8.75 -9.73 0.66
CA ILE A 80 7.71 -10.18 -0.30
C ILE A 80 7.23 -11.60 0.05
N LYS A 81 8.14 -12.51 0.41
CA LYS A 81 7.78 -13.86 0.89
C LYS A 81 6.86 -13.78 2.11
N ASN A 82 7.22 -12.95 3.10
CA ASN A 82 6.38 -12.77 4.29
C ASN A 82 5.01 -12.16 3.95
N ILE A 83 4.94 -11.26 2.97
CA ILE A 83 3.66 -10.66 2.54
C ILE A 83 2.81 -11.69 1.79
N ASN A 84 3.41 -12.51 0.93
CA ASN A 84 2.71 -13.55 0.17
C ASN A 84 2.17 -14.68 1.07
N ASN A 85 2.81 -14.92 2.22
CA ASN A 85 2.36 -15.91 3.21
C ASN A 85 1.22 -15.43 4.11
N ILE A 86 0.75 -14.19 3.96
CA ILE A 86 -0.40 -13.67 4.71
C ILE A 86 -1.67 -14.38 4.21
N PRO A 87 -2.56 -14.85 5.11
CA PRO A 87 -3.83 -15.46 4.72
C PRO A 87 -4.67 -14.56 3.80
N ALA A 88 -5.26 -15.17 2.77
CA ALA A 88 -6.15 -14.47 1.85
C ALA A 88 -7.35 -13.87 2.60
N GLY A 89 -7.78 -12.67 2.20
CA GLY A 89 -8.94 -12.00 2.80
C GLY A 89 -8.65 -11.24 4.09
N LEU A 90 -7.39 -11.09 4.51
CA LEU A 90 -7.02 -10.22 5.62
C LEU A 90 -6.95 -8.73 5.22
N PHE A 91 -6.50 -8.47 3.99
CA PHE A 91 -6.39 -7.12 3.43
C PHE A 91 -7.33 -6.95 2.24
N SER A 92 -7.90 -5.75 2.10
CA SER A 92 -8.71 -5.37 0.94
C SER A 92 -7.88 -5.30 -0.34
N LYS A 93 -6.63 -4.85 -0.20
CA LYS A 93 -5.60 -4.79 -1.25
C LYS A 93 -4.20 -4.66 -0.63
N ILE A 94 -3.19 -4.99 -1.44
CA ILE A 94 -1.78 -4.68 -1.17
C ILE A 94 -1.35 -3.60 -2.15
N ILE A 95 -0.81 -2.50 -1.65
CA ILE A 95 -0.32 -1.37 -2.44
C ILE A 95 1.20 -1.39 -2.36
N PHE A 96 1.86 -1.75 -3.46
CA PHE A 96 3.31 -1.73 -3.57
C PHE A 96 3.78 -0.43 -4.24
N ILE A 97 4.51 0.40 -3.48
CA ILE A 97 5.10 1.64 -3.99
C ILE A 97 6.53 1.31 -4.41
N TYR A 98 6.87 1.56 -5.67
CA TYR A 98 8.19 1.21 -6.20
C TYR A 98 8.86 2.41 -6.88
N GLY A 99 10.18 2.38 -6.92
CA GLY A 99 11.02 3.26 -7.73
C GLY A 99 11.71 2.47 -8.82
N ASP A 100 12.62 3.08 -9.56
CA ASP A 100 13.25 2.41 -10.70
C ASP A 100 14.03 1.14 -10.30
N LYS A 101 14.79 1.21 -9.20
CA LYS A 101 15.59 0.08 -8.72
C LYS A 101 14.76 -1.09 -8.19
N THR A 102 13.51 -0.85 -7.81
CA THR A 102 12.60 -1.85 -7.20
C THR A 102 11.43 -2.23 -8.11
N ARG A 103 11.32 -1.63 -9.31
CA ARG A 103 10.30 -1.93 -10.33
C ARG A 103 10.23 -3.42 -10.69
N LYS A 104 11.36 -4.11 -10.66
CA LYS A 104 11.47 -5.56 -10.93
C LYS A 104 10.66 -6.45 -9.97
N TYR A 105 10.28 -5.95 -8.80
CA TYR A 105 9.54 -6.72 -7.79
C TYR A 105 8.02 -6.67 -7.93
N ARG A 106 7.47 -5.87 -8.86
CA ARG A 106 6.02 -5.68 -9.02
C ARG A 106 5.25 -6.98 -9.24
N GLY A 107 5.80 -7.86 -10.07
CA GLY A 107 5.21 -9.18 -10.38
C GLY A 107 5.50 -10.27 -9.35
N SER A 108 6.22 -9.97 -8.26
CA SER A 108 6.59 -10.97 -7.24
C SER A 108 5.54 -11.15 -6.15
N PHE A 109 4.55 -10.26 -6.09
CA PHE A 109 3.43 -10.36 -5.14
C PHE A 109 2.38 -11.33 -5.68
N THR A 110 1.91 -12.24 -4.83
CA THR A 110 0.93 -13.29 -5.19
C THR A 110 -0.45 -13.05 -4.59
N ALA A 111 -0.66 -11.92 -3.91
CA ALA A 111 -1.95 -11.56 -3.35
C ALA A 111 -2.99 -11.24 -4.45
N LYS A 112 -4.27 -11.42 -4.11
CA LYS A 112 -5.39 -11.32 -5.07
C LYS A 112 -5.60 -9.91 -5.64
N ASP A 113 -5.43 -8.85 -4.85
CA ASP A 113 -5.56 -7.44 -5.28
C ASP A 113 -4.25 -6.72 -4.94
N VAL A 114 -3.32 -6.73 -5.89
CA VAL A 114 -2.05 -5.99 -5.80
C VAL A 114 -2.16 -4.75 -6.68
N ARG A 115 -1.98 -3.58 -6.08
CA ARG A 115 -1.88 -2.29 -6.74
C ARG A 115 -0.44 -1.83 -6.70
N THR A 116 0.08 -1.35 -7.81
CA THR A 116 1.45 -0.84 -7.87
C THR A 116 1.44 0.63 -8.20
N VAL A 117 2.22 1.41 -7.46
CA VAL A 117 2.33 2.86 -7.63
C VAL A 117 3.79 3.21 -7.90
N TYR A 118 4.06 3.77 -9.07
CA TYR A 118 5.40 4.27 -9.36
C TYR A 118 5.66 5.59 -8.61
N SER A 119 6.84 5.71 -8.03
CA SER A 119 7.33 6.93 -7.41
C SER A 119 8.76 7.17 -7.86
N ASN A 120 8.95 8.08 -8.82
CA ASN A 120 10.26 8.55 -9.30
C ASN A 120 11.02 9.43 -8.27
N LYS A 121 10.40 9.66 -7.11
CA LYS A 121 10.86 10.60 -6.08
C LYS A 121 11.72 9.91 -5.01
N SER A 122 12.69 9.11 -5.45
CA SER A 122 13.56 8.33 -4.55
C SER A 122 14.34 9.18 -3.53
N LYS A 123 14.68 10.42 -3.92
CA LYS A 123 15.32 11.43 -3.06
C LYS A 123 14.36 12.17 -2.12
N LEU A 124 13.05 12.07 -2.33
CA LEU A 124 12.09 12.77 -1.47
C LEU A 124 11.84 12.02 -0.15
N PRO A 125 11.30 12.70 0.86
CA PRO A 125 10.93 12.08 2.12
C PRO A 125 9.90 10.95 1.93
N ILE A 126 9.96 9.96 2.82
CA ILE A 126 9.13 8.75 2.83
C ILE A 126 7.63 9.07 2.74
N ILE A 127 7.19 10.19 3.33
CA ILE A 127 5.79 10.60 3.28
C ILE A 127 5.28 10.87 1.86
N THR A 128 6.16 11.18 0.90
CA THR A 128 5.78 11.28 -0.51
C THR A 128 5.30 9.93 -1.03
N SER A 129 6.00 8.84 -0.71
CA SER A 129 5.60 7.48 -1.08
C SER A 129 4.27 7.09 -0.44
N VAL A 130 4.05 7.48 0.82
CA VAL A 130 2.76 7.26 1.49
C VAL A 130 1.65 8.04 0.78
N LYS A 131 1.85 9.33 0.48
CA LYS A 131 0.86 10.13 -0.28
C LYS A 131 0.51 9.50 -1.62
N SER A 132 1.50 9.00 -2.36
CA SER A 132 1.25 8.27 -3.61
C SER A 132 0.45 6.97 -3.37
N ALA A 133 0.71 6.26 -2.28
CA ALA A 133 -0.06 5.07 -1.91
C ALA A 133 -1.52 5.39 -1.55
N LEU A 134 -1.78 6.55 -0.92
CA LEU A 134 -3.13 6.97 -0.53
C LEU A 134 -4.07 7.17 -1.72
N THR A 135 -3.55 7.37 -2.92
CA THR A 135 -4.36 7.47 -4.16
C THR A 135 -4.92 6.13 -4.59
N ALA A 136 -4.25 5.05 -4.20
CA ALA A 136 -4.64 3.68 -4.49
C ALA A 136 -5.60 3.11 -3.43
N LEU A 137 -5.89 3.85 -2.35
CA LEU A 137 -6.92 3.48 -1.38
C LEU A 137 -8.31 3.70 -1.95
N SER A 138 -9.22 2.80 -1.58
CA SER A 138 -10.65 2.97 -1.81
C SER A 138 -11.27 3.77 -0.65
N ALA A 139 -12.43 4.38 -0.88
CA ALA A 139 -13.11 5.17 0.15
C ALA A 139 -13.59 4.34 1.35
N ASP A 140 -13.81 3.04 1.15
CA ASP A 140 -14.30 2.07 2.13
C ASP A 140 -13.20 1.41 2.97
N ASP A 141 -11.91 1.68 2.69
CA ASP A 141 -10.81 1.15 3.50
C ASP A 141 -10.86 1.79 4.91
N PRO A 142 -11.11 1.01 5.99
CA PRO A 142 -11.28 1.56 7.33
C PRO A 142 -9.96 2.08 7.92
N CYS A 143 -8.83 1.53 7.47
CA CYS A 143 -7.47 1.91 7.86
C CYS A 143 -6.46 1.46 6.82
N PHE A 144 -5.25 2.00 6.91
CA PHE A 144 -4.10 1.60 6.10
C PHE A 144 -2.91 1.29 7.00
N MET A 145 -2.21 0.22 6.65
CA MET A 145 -1.03 -0.28 7.36
C MET A 145 0.21 0.01 6.52
N VAL A 146 1.27 0.56 7.13
CA VAL A 146 2.49 0.97 6.43
C VAL A 146 3.66 0.09 6.88
N THR A 147 4.24 -0.66 5.93
CA THR A 147 5.48 -1.41 6.11
C THR A 147 6.52 -1.04 5.05
N PHE A 148 7.78 -1.38 5.27
CA PHE A 148 8.86 -1.14 4.33
C PHE A 148 9.28 -2.42 3.62
N LEU A 149 9.60 -2.32 2.32
CA LEU A 149 10.21 -3.42 1.58
C LEU A 149 11.56 -3.82 2.20
N SER A 150 12.28 -2.85 2.77
CA SER A 150 13.62 -3.01 3.36
C SER A 150 13.62 -3.42 4.84
N ALA A 151 12.45 -3.64 5.46
CA ALA A 151 12.36 -4.07 6.86
C ALA A 151 11.45 -5.30 6.95
N PRO A 152 12.00 -6.51 6.76
CA PRO A 152 11.21 -7.73 6.78
C PRO A 152 10.59 -7.94 8.15
N ILE A 153 9.28 -8.16 8.16
CA ILE A 153 8.54 -8.60 9.34
C ILE A 153 7.81 -9.90 9.01
N GLU A 154 7.76 -10.82 9.96
CA GLU A 154 7.07 -12.09 9.81
C GLU A 154 5.57 -11.93 9.57
N SER A 155 5.01 -12.82 8.76
CA SER A 155 3.60 -12.81 8.38
C SER A 155 2.66 -12.84 9.59
N LYS A 156 2.98 -13.65 10.61
CA LYS A 156 2.19 -13.76 11.85
C LYS A 156 2.06 -12.42 12.58
N LYS A 157 3.14 -11.63 12.60
CA LYS A 157 3.16 -10.31 13.24
C LYS A 157 2.34 -9.29 12.44
N ILE A 158 2.36 -9.35 11.10
CA ILE A 158 1.46 -8.55 10.25
C ILE A 158 -0.01 -8.93 10.50
N VAL A 159 -0.31 -10.23 10.63
CA VAL A 159 -1.66 -10.74 10.92
C VAL A 159 -2.15 -10.21 12.27
N LEU A 160 -1.32 -10.28 13.29
CA LEU A 160 -1.63 -9.75 14.62
C LEU A 160 -1.89 -8.24 14.60
N MET A 161 -1.07 -7.47 13.86
CA MET A 161 -1.31 -6.04 13.66
C MET A 161 -2.64 -5.73 12.97
N ALA A 162 -3.05 -6.57 12.01
CA ALA A 162 -4.35 -6.42 11.33
C ALA A 162 -5.52 -6.72 12.29
N ASP A 163 -5.38 -7.72 13.17
CA ASP A 163 -6.36 -8.00 14.21
C ASP A 163 -6.49 -6.84 15.20
N PHE A 164 -5.36 -6.30 15.70
CA PHE A 164 -5.36 -5.12 16.56
C PHE A 164 -6.00 -3.90 15.88
N ALA A 165 -5.80 -3.73 14.56
CA ALA A 165 -6.47 -2.67 13.79
C ALA A 165 -8.01 -2.80 13.82
N GLY A 166 -8.52 -4.04 13.85
CA GLY A 166 -9.94 -4.34 13.99
C GLY A 166 -10.50 -4.01 15.39
N ARG A 167 -9.70 -4.25 16.45
CA ARG A 167 -10.06 -4.02 17.86
C ARG A 167 -9.95 -2.56 18.27
N PHE A 168 -8.83 -1.92 17.97
CA PHE A 168 -8.51 -0.55 18.42
C PHE A 168 -8.86 0.50 17.36
N ARG A 169 -10.10 0.46 16.88
CA ARG A 169 -10.58 1.37 15.83
C ARG A 169 -10.37 2.83 16.24
N GLY A 170 -9.83 3.62 15.32
CA GLY A 170 -9.65 5.07 15.50
C GLY A 170 -8.33 5.52 16.15
N ASN A 171 -7.48 4.58 16.59
CA ASN A 171 -6.14 4.86 17.10
C ASN A 171 -5.05 4.57 16.05
N ILE A 172 -3.94 5.31 16.12
CA ILE A 172 -2.70 4.98 15.41
C ILE A 172 -2.06 3.82 16.18
N LEU A 173 -1.76 2.70 15.50
CA LEU A 173 -1.15 1.55 16.14
C LEU A 173 0.31 1.42 15.74
N ILE A 174 1.19 1.27 16.72
CA ILE A 174 2.63 1.04 16.53
C ILE A 174 2.96 -0.29 17.19
N GLY A 175 3.47 -1.25 16.41
CA GLY A 175 3.92 -2.53 16.95
C GLY A 175 5.17 -2.37 17.81
N LYS A 176 5.34 -3.25 18.80
CA LYS A 176 6.55 -3.37 19.60
C LYS A 176 7.11 -4.78 19.53
N ILE A 177 8.43 -4.87 19.44
CA ILE A 177 9.20 -6.11 19.56
C ILE A 177 10.26 -5.86 20.63
N LEU A 178 10.23 -6.64 21.71
CA LEU A 178 11.14 -6.47 22.86
C LEU A 178 11.12 -5.03 23.41
N GLY A 179 9.93 -4.41 23.44
CA GLY A 179 9.72 -3.03 23.89
C GLY A 179 10.01 -1.93 22.85
N GLU A 180 10.73 -2.25 21.77
CA GLU A 180 11.13 -1.29 20.74
C GLU A 180 10.05 -1.12 19.65
N PRO A 181 9.74 0.12 19.23
CA PRO A 181 8.74 0.36 18.20
C PRO A 181 9.21 -0.12 16.82
N VAL A 182 8.36 -0.90 16.15
CA VAL A 182 8.65 -1.47 14.84
C VAL A 182 7.52 -1.21 13.84
N HIS A 183 7.86 -1.29 12.55
CA HIS A 183 6.85 -1.40 11.50
C HIS A 183 6.22 -2.81 11.52
N PRO A 184 4.95 -2.95 11.11
CA PRO A 184 4.13 -1.94 10.47
C PRO A 184 3.48 -0.95 11.44
N VAL A 185 3.15 0.24 10.93
CA VAL A 185 2.34 1.24 11.64
C VAL A 185 0.97 1.31 10.98
N VAL A 186 -0.10 1.30 11.78
CA VAL A 186 -1.48 1.36 11.28
C VAL A 186 -2.06 2.74 11.53
N PHE A 187 -2.71 3.29 10.51
CA PHE A 187 -3.42 4.55 10.59
C PHE A 187 -4.90 4.36 10.23
N PRO A 188 -5.83 4.84 11.07
CA PRO A 188 -7.24 4.91 10.72
C PRO A 188 -7.50 5.76 9.46
N GLY A 189 -8.55 5.44 8.71
CA GLY A 189 -8.89 6.13 7.46
C GLY A 189 -9.06 7.65 7.61
N LYS A 190 -9.48 8.14 8.79
CA LYS A 190 -9.57 9.58 9.10
C LYS A 190 -8.25 10.34 8.92
N TYR A 191 -7.10 9.66 9.01
CA TYR A 191 -5.78 10.27 8.81
C TYR A 191 -5.41 10.47 7.34
N LYS A 192 -6.16 9.94 6.36
CA LYS A 192 -5.88 10.12 4.92
C LYS A 192 -5.72 11.59 4.54
N LYS A 193 -6.68 12.44 4.93
CA LYS A 193 -6.64 13.90 4.63
C LYS A 193 -5.45 14.59 5.29
N ILE A 194 -5.06 14.17 6.49
CA ILE A 194 -3.91 14.70 7.22
C ILE A 194 -2.61 14.40 6.46
N PHE A 195 -2.42 13.16 6.00
CA PHE A 195 -1.26 12.80 5.19
C PHE A 195 -1.22 13.52 3.85
N ILE A 196 -2.37 13.77 3.21
CA ILE A 196 -2.40 14.52 1.95
C ILE A 196 -2.02 15.99 2.18
N GLY A 197 -2.53 16.63 3.24
CA GLY A 197 -2.30 18.05 3.53
C GLY A 197 -0.97 18.39 4.19
N ILE A 198 -0.30 17.44 4.85
CA ILE A 198 0.97 17.73 5.55
C ILE A 198 2.09 18.11 4.57
N ARG A 199 2.94 19.06 4.95
CA ARG A 199 4.14 19.37 4.16
C ARG A 199 5.11 18.18 4.13
N LYS A 200 5.82 17.99 3.02
CA LYS A 200 6.57 16.73 2.74
C LYS A 200 7.74 16.51 3.69
N GLU A 201 8.26 17.58 4.27
CA GLU A 201 9.37 17.60 5.22
C GLU A 201 8.98 17.05 6.61
N LEU A 202 7.71 17.10 6.99
CA LEU A 202 7.28 16.78 8.36
C LEU A 202 7.15 15.26 8.62
N GLY A 203 7.01 14.42 7.60
CA GLY A 203 7.12 12.96 7.73
C GLY A 203 6.06 12.27 8.61
N ILE A 204 6.18 10.94 8.77
CA ILE A 204 5.34 10.14 9.69
C ILE A 204 5.58 10.51 11.16
N PRO A 205 6.83 10.72 11.63
CA PRO A 205 7.09 11.05 13.04
C PRO A 205 6.35 12.30 13.53
N TYR A 206 6.19 13.33 12.69
CA TYR A 206 5.41 14.51 13.05
C TYR A 206 3.94 14.17 13.30
N ILE A 207 3.33 13.30 12.49
CA ILE A 207 1.93 12.89 12.66
C ILE A 207 1.78 12.15 13.99
N ILE A 208 2.70 11.22 14.29
CA ILE A 208 2.71 10.48 15.56
C ILE A 208 2.84 11.47 16.74
N LYS A 209 3.77 12.42 16.68
CA LYS A 209 3.97 13.44 17.73
C LYS A 209 2.74 14.34 17.91
N LYS A 210 2.14 14.81 16.81
CA LYS A 210 0.96 15.68 16.82
C LYS A 210 -0.26 14.99 17.42
N PHE A 211 -0.43 13.70 17.17
CA PHE A 211 -1.58 12.91 17.63
C PHE A 211 -1.19 11.90 18.71
N LYS A 212 -0.22 12.22 19.57
CA LYS A 212 0.32 11.31 20.59
C LYS A 212 -0.75 10.64 21.47
N ASN A 213 -1.81 11.37 21.81
CA ASN A 213 -2.93 10.88 22.62
C ASN A 213 -3.80 9.83 21.90
N ASN A 214 -3.64 9.68 20.58
CA ASN A 214 -4.31 8.67 19.77
C ASN A 214 -3.37 7.52 19.38
N VAL A 215 -2.14 7.50 19.87
CA VAL A 215 -1.18 6.44 19.60
C VAL A 215 -1.35 5.35 20.64
N LYS A 216 -1.55 4.11 20.17
CA LYS A 216 -1.47 2.91 21.00
C LYS A 216 -0.30 2.05 20.54
N TYR A 217 0.52 1.66 21.50
CA TYR A 217 1.56 0.67 21.27
C TYR A 217 0.99 -0.71 21.57
N VAL A 218 1.33 -1.70 20.74
CA VAL A 218 0.86 -3.08 20.89
C VAL A 218 2.04 -4.02 20.72
N ASP A 219 2.18 -4.99 21.62
CA ASP A 219 3.24 -5.98 21.52
C ASP A 219 2.89 -7.03 20.45
N ILE A 220 3.86 -7.35 19.61
CA ILE A 220 3.71 -8.26 18.47
C ILE A 220 4.81 -9.33 18.41
N ASP A 221 5.38 -9.66 19.57
CA ASP A 221 6.33 -10.74 19.74
C ASP A 221 5.70 -12.12 19.58
#